data_AF-A0A3D3JLM2-F1
#
_entry.id   AF-A0A3D3JLM2-F1
#
_cell.length_a   1.000
_cell.length_b   1.000
_cell.length_c   1.000
_cell.angle_alpha   90.00
_cell.angle_beta   90.00
_cell.angle_gamma   90.00
#
_symmetry.space_group_name_H-M   'P 1'
#
loop_
_entity.id
_entity.type
_entity.pdbx_description
1 polymer ?
#
loop_
_entity_poly.entity_id
_entity_poly.type
_entity_poly.pdbx_seq_one_letter_code
_entity_poly.pdbx_strand_id
1 'polypeptide(L)' 'MSIEPVSLLGGESVYCINEAQLRDAARLADEDSESSPKIQSQLETIEASLTRNERAALAFVIIERLRKSV' A
#
# COMPACT_ATOMS: atom_id res chain seq x y z
N MET A 1 -0.14 -34.78 4.60
CA MET A 1 0.97 -33.81 4.50
C MET A 1 0.33 -32.43 4.45
N SER A 2 0.43 -31.71 5.55
CA SER A 2 -0.15 -30.39 5.80
C SER A 2 0.73 -29.32 5.17
N ILE A 3 0.15 -28.51 4.28
CA ILE A 3 0.72 -27.21 3.91
C ILE A 3 -0.16 -26.20 4.65
N GLU A 4 0.22 -25.83 5.86
CA GLU A 4 -0.43 -24.70 6.52
C GLU A 4 0.07 -23.42 5.84
N PRO A 5 -0.80 -22.60 5.24
CA PRO A 5 -0.41 -21.29 4.77
C PRO A 5 -0.05 -20.44 5.99
N VAL A 6 1.20 -20.00 6.09
CA VAL A 6 1.61 -18.99 7.06
C VAL A 6 0.75 -17.75 6.83
N SER A 7 -0.13 -17.45 7.78
CA SER A 7 -1.00 -16.26 7.74
C SER A 7 -0.15 -15.00 7.85
N LEU A 8 -0.06 -14.22 6.78
CA LEU A 8 0.66 -12.94 6.74
C LEU A 8 -0.19 -11.75 7.25
N LEU A 9 -1.41 -11.99 7.76
CA LEU A 9 -2.42 -10.94 8.01
C LEU A 9 -3.15 -11.05 9.37
N GLY A 10 -2.54 -11.65 10.40
CA GLY A 10 -3.23 -11.82 11.68
C GLY A 10 -2.27 -11.92 12.85
N GLY A 11 -1.83 -10.78 13.35
CA GLY A 11 -0.99 -10.70 14.54
C GLY A 11 -0.60 -9.27 14.87
N GLU A 12 -1.52 -8.56 15.54
CA GLU A 12 -1.27 -7.34 16.32
C GLU A 12 -0.40 -6.26 15.69
N SER A 13 -0.92 -5.62 14.66
CA SER A 13 -0.97 -4.15 14.57
C SER A 13 -1.59 -3.82 13.22
N VAL A 14 -2.92 -3.74 13.23
CA VAL A 14 -3.63 -2.91 12.26
C VAL A 14 -3.04 -1.52 12.47
N TYR A 15 -2.11 -1.10 11.63
CA TYR A 15 -1.86 0.33 11.47
C TYR A 15 -3.25 0.88 11.14
N CYS A 16 -3.90 1.52 12.09
CA CYS A 16 -5.16 2.22 11.85
C CYS A 16 -4.81 3.32 10.87
N ILE A 17 -4.84 3.01 9.58
CA ILE A 17 -4.83 4.03 8.55
C ILE A 17 -6.12 4.78 8.81
N ASN A 18 -5.99 6.01 9.31
CA ASN A 18 -7.16 6.82 9.62
C ASN A 18 -7.96 7.00 8.32
N GLU A 19 -9.28 6.86 8.37
CA GLU A 19 -10.13 7.09 7.20
C GLU A 19 -9.87 8.45 6.54
N ALA A 20 -9.51 9.47 7.32
CA ALA A 20 -9.11 10.77 6.78
C ALA A 20 -7.83 10.67 5.92
N GLN A 21 -6.83 9.92 6.37
CA GLN A 21 -5.60 9.70 5.62
C GLN A 21 -5.85 8.88 4.35
N LEU A 22 -6.77 7.91 4.40
CA LEU A 22 -7.21 7.18 3.21
C LEU A 22 -7.92 8.09 2.22
N ARG A 23 -8.82 8.96 2.69
CA ARG A 23 -9.52 9.93 1.83
C ARG A 23 -8.55 10.91 1.17
N ASP A 24 -7.59 11.44 1.91
CA ASP A 24 -6.60 12.37 1.35
C ASP A 24 -5.67 11.67 0.36
N ALA A 25 -5.25 10.44 0.65
CA ALA A 25 -4.46 9.63 -0.27
C ALA A 25 -5.25 9.32 -1.56
N ALA A 26 -6.53 8.95 -1.44
CA ALA A 26 -7.41 8.72 -2.59
C ALA A 26 -7.60 10.00 -3.41
N ARG A 27 -7.87 11.14 -2.76
CA ARG A 27 -7.97 12.44 -3.44
C ARG A 27 -6.70 12.79 -4.20
N LEU A 28 -5.52 12.55 -3.63
CA LEU A 28 -4.26 12.81 -4.32
C LEU A 28 -4.02 11.84 -5.50
N ALA A 29 -4.42 10.58 -5.34
CA ALA A 29 -4.28 9.56 -6.37
C ALA A 29 -5.30 9.69 -7.51
N ASP A 30 -6.49 10.24 -7.24
CA ASP A 30 -7.61 10.22 -8.17
C ASP A 30 -7.95 11.62 -8.71
N GLU A 31 -7.95 12.65 -7.85
CA GLU A 31 -8.51 13.97 -8.15
C GLU A 31 -7.45 15.06 -8.43
N ASP A 32 -6.22 14.90 -7.94
CA ASP A 32 -5.18 15.92 -8.12
C ASP A 32 -4.61 15.95 -9.54
N SER A 33 -4.77 17.07 -10.25
CA SER A 33 -4.41 17.17 -11.68
C SER A 33 -2.94 16.90 -12.02
N GLU A 34 -2.03 17.06 -11.07
CA GLU A 34 -0.59 16.84 -11.29
C GLU A 34 -0.13 15.47 -10.76
N SER A 35 -0.64 15.07 -9.61
CA SER A 35 -0.20 13.88 -8.88
C SER A 35 -0.96 12.63 -9.32
N SER A 36 -2.26 12.76 -9.64
CA SER A 36 -3.11 11.64 -10.05
C SER A 36 -2.50 10.85 -11.22
N PRO A 37 -2.11 11.47 -12.36
CA PRO A 37 -1.53 10.70 -13.47
C PRO A 37 -0.24 9.95 -13.10
N LYS A 38 0.58 10.54 -12.22
CA LYS A 38 1.85 9.93 -11.78
C LYS A 38 1.59 8.74 -10.86
N ILE A 39 0.67 8.88 -9.91
CA ILE A 39 0.33 7.84 -8.94
C ILE A 39 -0.36 6.67 -9.64
N GLN A 40 -1.36 6.94 -10.49
CA GLN A 40 -2.08 5.91 -11.25
C GLN A 40 -1.14 5.10 -12.15
N SER A 41 -0.23 5.75 -12.87
CA SER A 41 0.75 5.04 -13.72
C SER A 41 1.66 4.10 -12.92
N GLN A 42 2.08 4.51 -11.70
CA GLN A 42 2.86 3.64 -10.83
C GLN A 42 2.02 2.49 -10.25
N LEU A 43 0.76 2.77 -9.89
CA LEU A 43 -0.17 1.73 -9.44
C LEU A 43 -0.36 0.67 -10.53
N GLU A 44 -0.68 1.06 -11.76
CA GLU A 44 -0.83 0.12 -12.89
C GLU A 44 0.41 -0.76 -13.07
N THR A 45 1.61 -0.17 -13.00
CA THR A 45 2.87 -0.91 -13.12
C THR A 45 3.04 -1.92 -11.99
N ILE A 46 2.74 -1.52 -10.75
CA ILE A 46 2.84 -2.37 -9.56
C ILE A 46 1.80 -3.50 -9.62
N GLU A 47 0.57 -3.21 -10.05
CA GLU A 47 -0.50 -4.19 -10.14
C GLU A 47 -0.29 -5.22 -11.25
N ALA A 48 0.36 -4.82 -12.35
CA ALA A 48 0.75 -5.73 -13.42
C ALA A 48 1.95 -6.63 -13.06
N SER A 49 2.85 -6.16 -12.18
CA SER A 49 4.12 -6.83 -11.88
C SER A 49 4.15 -7.63 -10.59
N LEU A 50 3.33 -7.27 -9.59
CA LEU A 50 3.38 -7.84 -8.25
C LEU A 50 2.10 -8.59 -7.87
N THR A 51 2.27 -9.72 -7.19
CA THR A 51 1.17 -10.44 -6.55
C THR A 51 0.55 -9.61 -5.42
N ARG A 52 -0.65 -10.01 -4.95
CA ARG A 52 -1.33 -9.34 -3.84
C ARG A 52 -0.45 -9.20 -2.59
N ASN A 53 0.29 -10.25 -2.25
CA ASN A 53 1.14 -10.26 -1.05
C ASN A 53 2.38 -9.37 -1.23
N GLU A 54 2.96 -9.34 -2.43
CA GLU A 54 4.09 -8.46 -2.75
C GLU A 54 3.68 -6.99 -2.77
N ARG A 55 2.47 -6.66 -3.26
CA ARG A 55 1.90 -5.31 -3.16
C ARG A 55 1.74 -4.87 -1.71
N ALA A 56 1.20 -5.74 -0.85
CA ALA A 56 1.06 -5.44 0.57
C ALA A 56 2.43 -5.25 1.23
N ALA A 57 3.41 -6.12 0.95
CA ALA A 57 4.76 -5.98 1.47
C ALA A 57 5.43 -4.68 1.00
N LEU A 58 5.29 -4.31 -0.27
CA LEU A 58 5.81 -3.06 -0.83
C LEU A 58 5.20 -1.85 -0.12
N ALA A 59 3.87 -1.84 0.08
CA ALA A 59 3.19 -0.75 0.78
C ALA A 59 3.74 -0.56 2.21
N PHE A 60 3.89 -1.65 2.97
CA PHE A 60 4.46 -1.58 4.32
C PHE A 60 5.91 -1.10 4.34
N VAL A 61 6.75 -1.54 3.39
CA VAL A 61 8.15 -1.09 3.28
C VAL A 61 8.22 0.40 2.94
N ILE A 62 7.36 0.89 2.05
CA ILE A 62 7.28 2.33 1.72
C ILE A 62 6.89 3.13 2.97
N ILE A 63 5.85 2.71 3.69
CA ILE A 63 5.40 3.38 4.93
C ILE A 63 6.53 3.41 5.97
N GLU A 64 7.23 2.30 6.18
CA GLU A 64 8.32 2.22 7.14
C GLU A 64 9.51 3.12 6.75
N ARG A 65 9.82 3.23 5.45
CA ARG A 65 10.84 4.15 4.96
C ARG A 65 10.44 5.61 5.17
N LEU A 66 9.19 5.97 4.87
CA LEU A 66 8.65 7.31 5.11
C LEU A 66 8.68 7.69 6.61
N ARG A 67 8.40 6.73 7.50
CA ARG A 67 8.49 6.93 8.95
C ARG A 67 9.92 7.19 9.43
N LYS A 68 10.92 6.58 8.78
CA LYS A 68 12.35 6.74 9.11
C LYS A 68 13.01 7.93 8.44
N SER A 69 12.42 8.49 7.38
CA SER A 69 12.98 9.60 6.61
C SER A 69 12.72 10.98 7.24
N VAL A 70 12.51 11.02 8.56
CA VAL A 70 12.35 12.25 9.35
C VAL A 70 13.68 12.59 10.01
#